data_AF-A0AAW4CZB8-F1
#
_entry.id   AF-A0AAW4CZB8-F1
#
_cell.length_a   1.000
_cell.length_b   1.000
_cell.length_c   1.000
_cell.angle_alpha   90.00
_cell.angle_beta   90.00
_cell.angle_gamma   90.00
#
_symmetry.space_group_name_H-M   'P 1'
#
loop_
_entity.id
_entity.type
_entity.pdbx_description
1 polymer ?
#
loop_
_entity_poly.entity_id
_entity_poly.type
_entity_poly.pdbx_seq_one_letter_code
_entity_poly.pdbx_strand_id
1 'polypeptide(L)'
;MNTHLPEQIKTKLRGQQFETFADFKSALWSTYANDATFSKQFGTYQLNPMKEGWPPRAPFHQTLEGSRSYELCNHGPEAKCHDLN
;
A
#
# COMPACT_ATOMS: atom_id res chain seq x y z
N MET A 1 3.11 13.34 0.59
CA MET A 1 4.45 12.68 0.54
C MET A 1 4.42 11.61 -0.56
N ASN A 2 5.24 11.72 -1.60
CA ASN A 2 5.44 10.64 -2.58
C ASN A 2 6.58 9.74 -2.11
N THR A 3 6.24 8.57 -1.56
CA THR A 3 7.23 7.58 -1.12
C THR A 3 7.34 6.45 -2.14
N HIS A 4 8.54 6.24 -2.66
CA HIS A 4 8.84 5.10 -3.52
C HIS A 4 8.80 3.78 -2.74
N LEU A 5 8.44 2.68 -3.42
CA LEU A 5 8.51 1.35 -2.84
C LEU A 5 9.96 0.99 -2.45
N PRO A 6 10.21 0.46 -1.23
CA PRO A 6 11.51 -0.06 -0.82
C PRO A 6 11.96 -1.24 -1.67
N GLU A 7 13.26 -1.32 -1.97
CA GLU A 7 13.83 -2.41 -2.79
C GLU A 7 13.58 -3.81 -2.22
N GLN A 8 13.55 -3.95 -0.89
CA GLN A 8 13.23 -5.21 -0.23
C GLN A 8 11.81 -5.72 -0.60
N ILE A 9 10.83 -4.80 -0.66
CA ILE A 9 9.46 -5.15 -1.05
C ILE A 9 9.39 -5.43 -2.55
N LYS A 10 10.05 -4.61 -3.39
CA LYS A 10 10.13 -4.85 -4.83
C LYS A 10 10.71 -6.21 -5.16
N THR A 11 11.75 -6.64 -4.44
CA THR A 11 12.42 -7.94 -4.64
C THR A 11 11.48 -9.09 -4.33
N LYS A 12 10.64 -8.98 -3.29
CA LYS A 12 9.66 -10.01 -2.94
C LYS A 12 8.52 -10.15 -3.94
N LEU A 13 8.14 -9.05 -4.58
CA LEU A 13 7.10 -9.02 -5.61
C LEU A 13 7.64 -9.35 -7.01
N ARG A 14 8.96 -9.36 -7.19
CA ARG A 14 9.61 -9.62 -8.48
C ARG A 14 9.31 -11.05 -8.93
N GLY A 15 8.90 -11.19 -10.20
CA GLY A 15 8.57 -12.49 -10.79
C GLY A 15 7.16 -12.99 -10.49
N GLN A 16 6.39 -12.27 -9.67
CA GLN A 16 4.96 -12.52 -9.52
C GLN A 16 4.20 -11.87 -10.69
N GLN A 17 3.19 -12.57 -11.21
CA GLN A 17 2.27 -12.05 -12.21
C GLN A 17 0.94 -11.73 -11.53
N PHE A 18 0.35 -10.61 -11.92
CA PHE A 18 -0.93 -10.15 -11.40
C PHE A 18 -1.86 -9.90 -12.58
N GLU A 19 -3.08 -10.42 -12.49
CA GLU A 19 -4.08 -10.26 -13.55
C GLU A 19 -4.63 -8.82 -13.57
N THR A 20 -4.74 -8.20 -12.39
CA THR A 20 -5.20 -6.82 -12.24
C THR A 20 -4.30 -5.99 -11.33
N PHE A 21 -4.43 -4.66 -11.43
CA PHE A 21 -3.76 -3.76 -10.48
C PHE A 21 -4.30 -3.90 -9.05
N ALA A 22 -5.53 -4.37 -8.87
CA ALA A 22 -6.08 -4.66 -7.55
C ALA A 22 -5.36 -5.85 -6.90
N ASP A 23 -5.06 -6.90 -7.67
CA ASP A 23 -4.30 -8.06 -7.19
C ASP A 23 -2.89 -7.67 -6.79
N PHE A 24 -2.24 -6.82 -7.60
CA PHE A 24 -0.94 -6.25 -7.25
C PHE A 24 -0.98 -5.47 -5.94
N LYS A 25 -1.96 -4.57 -5.77
CA LYS A 25 -2.13 -3.82 -4.51
C LYS A 25 -2.35 -4.76 -3.33
N SER A 26 -3.14 -5.81 -3.51
CA SER A 26 -3.41 -6.80 -2.48
C SER A 26 -2.14 -7.51 -2.03
N ALA A 27 -1.36 -8.02 -2.99
CA ALA A 27 -0.08 -8.66 -2.73
C ALA A 27 0.92 -7.69 -2.10
N LEU A 28 0.94 -6.42 -2.51
CA LEU A 28 1.79 -5.39 -1.93
C LEU A 28 1.52 -5.21 -0.44
N TRP A 29 0.25 -4.99 -0.04
CA TRP A 29 -0.09 -4.77 1.36
C TRP A 29 0.18 -6.00 2.22
N SER A 30 -0.13 -7.20 1.72
CA SER A 30 0.21 -8.45 2.41
C SER A 30 1.72 -8.62 2.56
N THR A 31 2.51 -8.24 1.55
CA THR A 31 3.98 -8.30 1.63
C THR A 31 4.53 -7.37 2.70
N TYR A 32 4.01 -6.15 2.82
CA TYR A 32 4.37 -5.23 3.91
C TYR A 32 4.02 -5.79 5.28
N ALA A 33 2.82 -6.35 5.44
CA ALA A 33 2.33 -6.86 6.71
C ALA A 33 3.09 -8.11 7.21
N ASN A 34 3.62 -8.91 6.29
CA ASN A 34 4.36 -10.13 6.59
C ASN A 34 5.88 -9.93 6.62
N ASP A 35 6.38 -8.74 6.31
CA ASP A 35 7.81 -8.44 6.41
C ASP A 35 8.20 -8.07 7.86
N ALA A 36 9.21 -8.75 8.42
CA ALA A 36 9.64 -8.57 9.79
C ALA A 36 10.21 -7.17 10.10
N THR A 37 10.67 -6.44 9.09
CA THR A 37 11.18 -5.08 9.21
C THR A 37 10.05 -4.06 9.05
N PHE A 38 9.22 -4.20 8.02
CA PHE A 38 8.19 -3.20 7.72
C PHE A 38 6.92 -3.32 8.58
N SER A 39 6.51 -4.54 8.95
CA SER A 39 5.31 -4.75 9.77
C SER A 39 5.35 -3.99 11.10
N LYS A 40 6.55 -3.78 11.66
CA LYS A 40 6.78 -3.04 12.90
C LYS A 40 6.39 -1.55 12.83
N GLN A 41 6.21 -1.00 11.62
CA GLN A 41 5.80 0.39 11.42
C GLN A 41 4.28 0.59 11.51
N PHE A 42 3.51 -0.51 11.59
CA PHE A 42 2.05 -0.48 11.59
C PHE A 42 1.51 -1.01 12.92
N GLY A 43 0.44 -0.37 13.42
CA GLY A 43 -0.30 -0.90 14.57
C GLY A 43 -1.13 -2.13 14.20
N THR A 44 -1.54 -2.92 15.19
CA THR A 44 -2.35 -4.15 14.96
C THR A 44 -3.62 -3.89 14.15
N TYR A 45 -4.28 -2.75 14.37
CA TYR A 45 -5.49 -2.36 13.64
C TYR A 45 -5.24 -2.10 12.14
N GLN A 46 -4.03 -1.70 11.76
CA GLN A 46 -3.61 -1.52 10.37
C GLN A 46 -3.08 -2.84 9.79
N LEU A 47 -2.37 -3.65 10.59
CA LEU A 47 -1.82 -4.93 10.14
C LEU A 47 -2.90 -5.95 9.79
N ASN A 48 -4.01 -6.01 10.53
CA ASN A 48 -5.08 -6.97 10.26
C ASN A 48 -5.62 -6.86 8.82
N PRO A 49 -6.10 -5.69 8.35
CA PRO A 49 -6.53 -5.55 6.96
C PRO A 49 -5.39 -5.76 5.97
N MET A 50 -4.16 -5.32 6.28
CA MET A 50 -3.03 -5.52 5.36
C MET A 50 -2.66 -6.99 5.14
N LYS A 51 -2.76 -7.84 6.17
CA LYS A 51 -2.53 -9.30 6.03
C LYS A 51 -3.52 -9.95 5.07
N GLU A 52 -4.75 -9.42 5.03
CA GLU A 52 -5.80 -9.80 4.09
C GLU A 52 -5.65 -9.12 2.70
N GLY A 53 -4.64 -8.27 2.50
CA GLY A 53 -4.38 -7.55 1.25
C GLY A 53 -5.07 -6.19 1.13
N TRP A 54 -5.72 -5.70 2.18
CA TRP A 54 -6.36 -4.39 2.17
C TRP A 54 -5.36 -3.28 2.56
N PRO A 55 -5.50 -2.06 2.03
CA PRO A 55 -4.66 -0.95 2.43
C PRO A 55 -4.81 -0.62 3.92
N PRO A 56 -3.75 -0.17 4.60
CA PRO A 56 -3.86 0.33 5.96
C PRO A 56 -4.76 1.56 5.97
N ARG A 57 -5.55 1.69 7.06
CA ARG A 57 -6.28 2.94 7.30
C ARG A 57 -5.29 4.06 7.60
N ALA A 58 -5.44 5.17 6.90
CA ALA A 58 -4.70 6.40 7.11
C ALA A 58 -5.10 7.04 8.46
N PRO A 59 -4.18 7.76 9.13
CA PRO A 59 -4.51 8.57 10.29
C PRO A 59 -5.62 9.58 9.95
N PHE A 60 -6.53 9.85 10.88
CA PHE A 60 -7.68 10.73 10.65
C PHE A 60 -7.30 12.15 10.16
N HIS A 61 -6.14 12.67 10.55
CA HIS A 61 -5.65 13.98 10.09
C HIS A 61 -5.12 13.96 8.65
N GLN A 62 -4.95 12.79 8.03
CA GLN A 62 -4.53 12.60 6.63
C GLN A 62 -5.67 12.08 5.75
N THR A 63 -6.92 12.05 6.26
CA THR A 63 -8.08 11.62 5.48
C THR A 63 -8.73 12.81 4.80
N LEU A 64 -8.84 12.76 3.47
CA LEU A 64 -9.79 13.60 2.72
C LEU A 64 -11.20 13.02 2.91
N GLU A 65 -12.23 13.86 2.93
CA GLU A 65 -13.63 13.45 3.15
C GLU A 65 -13.99 12.16 2.41
N GLY A 66 -14.16 11.07 3.16
CA GLY A 66 -14.58 9.76 2.63
C GLY A 66 -13.47 8.76 2.32
N SER A 67 -12.24 9.18 2.00
CA SER A 67 -11.11 8.26 1.76
C SER A 67 -10.24 8.12 3.01
N ARG A 68 -10.30 6.93 3.63
CA ARG A 68 -9.60 6.63 4.89
C ARG A 68 -8.41 5.69 4.73
N SER A 69 -7.93 5.46 3.51
CA SER A 69 -6.89 4.46 3.22
C SER A 69 -5.76 5.06 2.38
N TYR A 70 -4.55 4.54 2.54
CA TYR A 70 -3.45 4.90 1.65
C TYR A 70 -3.73 4.43 0.22
N GLU A 71 -3.56 5.32 -0.76
CA GLU A 71 -3.73 5.03 -2.17
C GLU A 71 -2.40 4.76 -2.85
N LEU A 72 -2.36 3.75 -3.72
CA LEU A 72 -1.18 3.47 -4.54
C LEU A 72 -1.32 4.16 -5.90
N CYS A 73 -0.39 5.05 -6.16
CA CYS A 73 -0.37 5.91 -7.34
C CYS A 73 0.58 5.38 -8.42
N ASN A 74 0.07 5.26 -9.65
CA ASN A 74 0.92 5.04 -10.82
C ASN A 74 1.40 6.41 -11.33
N HIS A 75 2.71 6.60 -11.54
CA HIS A 75 3.27 7.86 -12.06
C HIS A 75 3.40 7.88 -13.60
N GLY A 76 2.79 6.93 -14.30
CA GLY A 76 2.75 6.89 -15.77
C GLY A 76 1.83 7.95 -16.38
N PRO A 77 1.81 8.10 -17.73
CA PRO A 77 0.99 9.10 -18.43
C PRO A 77 -0.53 8.96 -18.20
N GLU A 78 -0.99 7.84 -17.64
CA GLU A 78 -2.40 7.57 -17.28
C GLU A 78 -2.72 7.83 -15.79
N ALA A 79 -1.80 8.45 -15.04
CA ALA A 79 -1.94 8.72 -13.61
C ALA A 79 -3.18 9.59 -13.32
N LYS A 80 -4.12 9.07 -12.51
CA LYS A 80 -5.12 9.87 -11.80
C LYS A 80 -4.80 9.82 -10.32
N CYS A 81 -3.87 10.67 -9.89
CA CYS A 81 -3.53 10.82 -8.48
C CYS A 81 -4.02 12.19 -8.01
N HIS A 82 -4.87 12.18 -6.98
CA HIS A 82 -5.18 13.39 -6.22
C HIS A 82 -4.07 13.54 -5.19
N ASP A 83 -3.34 14.66 -5.24
CA ASP A 83 -2.35 14.97 -4.20
C ASP A 83 -3.09 15.16 -2.87
N LEU A 84 -2.83 14.28 -1.90
CA LEU A 84 -3.26 14.48 -0.51
C LEU A 84 -2.44 15.65 0.04
N ASN A 85 -3.11 16.78 0.25
CA ASN A 85 -2.58 18.03 0.80
C ASN A 85 -2.19 17.88 2.28
#